data_AF-A0A6B0VPK6-F1
#
_entry.id   AF-A0A6B0VPK6-F1
#
_cell.length_a   1.000
_cell.length_b   1.000
_cell.length_c   1.000
_cell.angle_alpha   90.00
_cell.angle_beta   90.00
_cell.angle_gamma   90.00
#
_symmetry.space_group_name_H-M   'P 1'
#
loop_
_entity.id
_entity.type
_entity.pdbx_description
1 polymer ?
#
loop_
_entity_poly.entity_id
_entity_poly.type
_entity_poly.pdbx_seq_one_letter_code
_entity_poly.pdbx_strand_id
1 'polypeptide(L)'
;MGTGADAGDRVDTRGYGEGWDELRRKTLCRDGYACRRCGADDRTLQAHHIVPRSAGGPDDLENLITVCRPCHGVIHQSNSSFDDVRDDAALFPRPDAPDPVARMREPSDGCCSRCGGEFEPAELVAWMDVPSTAGTNSTARESSVDHLTLCKPCAGFVLEHVPACDRDSLTGNHRVPIHELSARRLDAPVRPSVFAPSPVAVRREPRGPRERVVDDTPLRFLLNHRGMRWLTLLAIGYVVLFLLMGSMGPV
;
A
#
# COMPACT_ATOMS: atom_id res chain seq x y z
N MET A 1 43.36 42.90 -11.67
CA MET A 1 42.44 41.76 -11.90
C MET A 1 42.01 41.25 -10.53
N GLY A 2 40.93 41.81 -10.02
CA GLY A 2 40.36 41.47 -8.71
C GLY A 2 39.22 40.47 -8.91
N THR A 3 39.28 39.39 -8.15
CA THR A 3 38.46 38.19 -8.14
C THR A 3 36.96 38.47 -8.11
N GLY A 4 36.21 37.81 -9.00
CA GLY A 4 34.75 37.76 -8.96
C GLY A 4 34.30 37.13 -7.64
N ALA A 5 33.53 37.89 -6.87
CA ALA A 5 32.84 37.39 -5.69
C ALA A 5 31.72 36.45 -6.17
N ASP A 6 31.90 35.16 -5.91
CA ASP A 6 30.85 34.17 -5.94
C ASP A 6 29.76 34.61 -4.93
N ALA A 7 28.63 35.06 -5.47
CA ALA A 7 27.46 35.41 -4.68
C ALA A 7 26.82 34.09 -4.21
N GLY A 8 27.36 33.55 -3.12
CA GLY A 8 26.77 32.40 -2.45
C GLY A 8 25.31 32.69 -2.14
N ASP A 9 24.42 31.91 -2.74
CA ASP A 9 22.97 31.97 -2.56
C ASP A 9 22.65 31.99 -1.06
N ARG A 10 21.95 33.03 -0.60
CA ARG A 10 21.66 33.20 0.83
C ARG A 10 20.56 32.23 1.22
N VAL A 11 21.00 31.16 1.88
CA VAL A 11 20.13 30.10 2.38
C VAL A 11 19.39 30.56 3.65
N ASP A 12 18.06 30.43 3.67
CA ASP A 12 17.22 30.70 4.84
C ASP A 12 17.46 29.69 5.98
N THR A 13 16.87 29.92 7.15
CA THR A 13 17.03 29.04 8.33
C THR A 13 16.50 27.61 8.13
N ARG A 14 15.73 27.36 7.06
CA ARG A 14 15.18 26.05 6.68
C ARG A 14 16.00 25.41 5.56
N GLY A 15 17.07 26.06 5.10
CA GLY A 15 17.93 25.55 4.05
C GLY A 15 17.53 25.99 2.64
N TYR A 16 16.57 26.89 2.44
CA TYR A 16 16.08 27.30 1.11
C TYR A 16 16.78 28.55 0.57
N GLY A 17 17.16 28.55 -0.71
CA GLY A 17 17.74 29.70 -1.39
C GLY A 17 16.76 30.86 -1.62
N GLU A 18 17.27 31.97 -2.16
CA GLU A 18 16.42 33.11 -2.52
C GLU A 18 15.36 32.69 -3.57
N GLY A 19 14.09 33.05 -3.35
CA GLY A 19 13.00 32.77 -4.29
C GLY A 19 12.16 31.51 -4.01
N TRP A 20 12.47 30.74 -2.96
CA TRP A 20 11.68 29.56 -2.58
C TRP A 20 10.19 29.84 -2.35
N ASP A 21 9.83 30.95 -1.70
CA ASP A 21 8.43 31.27 -1.43
C ASP A 21 7.63 31.49 -2.73
N GLU A 22 8.26 32.11 -3.73
CA GLU A 22 7.67 32.30 -5.06
C GLU A 22 7.55 30.97 -5.81
N LEU A 23 8.58 30.13 -5.73
CA LEU A 23 8.56 28.80 -6.34
C LEU A 23 7.47 27.93 -5.72
N ARG A 24 7.38 27.89 -4.39
CA ARG A 24 6.31 27.21 -3.64
C ARG A 24 4.93 27.71 -4.08
N ARG A 25 4.74 29.03 -4.17
CA ARG A 25 3.47 29.61 -4.61
C ARG A 25 3.10 29.16 -6.03
N LYS A 26 4.07 29.13 -6.96
CA LYS A 26 3.89 28.63 -8.32
C LYS A 26 3.52 27.14 -8.34
N THR A 27 4.18 26.30 -7.55
CA THR A 27 3.86 24.87 -7.44
C THR A 27 2.40 24.66 -7.00
N LEU A 28 1.99 25.34 -5.92
CA LEU A 28 0.64 25.24 -5.38
C LEU A 28 -0.41 25.72 -6.40
N CYS A 29 -0.14 26.82 -7.10
CA CYS A 29 -1.02 27.34 -8.14
C CYS A 29 -1.17 26.37 -9.32
N ARG A 30 -0.06 25.82 -9.85
CA ARG A 30 -0.06 24.82 -10.93
C ARG A 30 -0.91 23.60 -10.57
N ASP A 31 -0.82 23.17 -9.32
CA ASP A 31 -1.49 21.98 -8.82
C ASP A 31 -2.94 22.24 -8.37
N GLY A 32 -3.45 23.46 -8.59
CA GLY A 32 -4.83 23.84 -8.28
C GLY A 32 -5.12 23.98 -6.79
N TYR A 33 -4.10 24.27 -5.98
CA TYR A 33 -4.19 24.34 -4.51
C TYR A 33 -4.81 23.07 -3.90
N ALA A 34 -4.48 21.91 -4.47
CA ALA A 34 -4.92 20.62 -3.98
C ALA A 34 -3.74 19.63 -3.88
N CYS A 35 -3.82 18.72 -2.92
CA CYS A 35 -2.83 17.66 -2.79
C CYS A 35 -2.87 16.73 -4.02
N ARG A 36 -1.74 16.58 -4.70
CA ARG A 36 -1.61 15.71 -5.89
C ARG A 36 -1.66 14.22 -5.58
N ARG A 37 -1.62 13.81 -4.31
CA ARG A 37 -1.80 12.42 -3.87
C ARG A 37 -3.27 12.09 -3.55
N CYS A 38 -3.90 12.83 -2.63
CA CYS A 38 -5.25 12.51 -2.14
C CYS A 38 -6.35 13.46 -2.64
N GLY A 39 -6.00 14.60 -3.25
CA GLY A 39 -6.94 15.59 -3.75
C GLY A 39 -7.47 16.60 -2.72
N ALA A 40 -7.09 16.49 -1.44
CA ALA A 40 -7.53 17.43 -0.42
C ALA A 40 -7.02 18.85 -0.67
N ASP A 41 -7.91 19.83 -0.56
CA ASP A 41 -7.70 21.28 -0.73
C ASP A 41 -7.94 22.08 0.55
N ASP A 42 -8.47 21.43 1.59
CA ASP A 42 -8.81 21.97 2.91
C ASP A 42 -7.73 21.73 3.98
N ARG A 43 -6.53 21.31 3.56
CA ARG A 43 -5.41 20.95 4.46
C ARG A 43 -4.20 21.85 4.26
N THR A 44 -3.29 21.83 5.23
CA THR A 44 -1.97 22.48 5.08
C THR A 44 -1.19 21.86 3.91
N LEU A 45 -0.97 22.65 2.85
CA LEU A 45 -0.25 22.25 1.64
C LEU A 45 1.23 22.64 1.66
N GLN A 46 2.06 21.78 1.09
CA GLN A 46 3.51 21.91 1.00
C GLN A 46 3.96 21.61 -0.43
N ALA A 47 4.98 22.32 -0.91
CA ALA A 47 5.72 21.95 -2.12
C ALA A 47 6.78 20.93 -1.72
N HIS A 48 6.67 19.72 -2.23
CA HIS A 48 7.55 18.60 -1.95
C HIS A 48 8.45 18.34 -3.15
N HIS A 49 9.74 18.11 -2.89
CA HIS A 49 10.69 17.72 -3.92
C HIS A 49 10.54 16.26 -4.32
N ILE A 50 10.30 15.99 -5.60
CA ILE A 50 10.22 14.64 -6.18
C ILE A 50 11.55 13.91 -6.02
N VAL A 51 12.64 14.56 -6.43
CA VAL A 51 14.01 14.18 -6.09
C VAL A 51 14.42 15.00 -4.88
N PRO A 52 14.65 14.38 -3.71
CA PRO A 52 15.03 15.10 -2.50
C PRO A 52 16.30 15.93 -2.70
N ARG A 53 16.39 17.10 -2.05
CA ARG A 53 17.59 17.94 -2.06
C ARG A 53 18.83 17.22 -1.53
N SER A 54 18.65 16.34 -0.53
CA SER A 54 19.73 15.48 -0.02
C SER A 54 20.29 14.49 -1.04
N ALA A 55 19.55 14.24 -2.13
CA ALA A 55 19.97 13.44 -3.28
C ALA A 55 20.35 14.30 -4.50
N GLY A 56 20.53 15.63 -4.31
CA GLY A 56 20.90 16.57 -5.37
C GLY A 56 19.74 17.07 -6.22
N GLY A 57 18.49 16.90 -5.77
CA GLY A 57 17.33 17.41 -6.49
C GLY A 57 17.30 18.95 -6.55
N PRO A 58 17.00 19.55 -7.71
CA PRO A 58 16.99 20.99 -7.89
C PRO A 58 15.77 21.66 -7.25
N ASP A 59 15.92 22.96 -6.94
CA ASP A 59 14.81 23.85 -6.56
C ASP A 59 14.18 24.45 -7.84
N ASP A 60 13.47 23.63 -8.60
CA ASP A 60 12.73 24.04 -9.81
C ASP A 60 11.27 23.56 -9.78
N LEU A 61 10.44 24.08 -10.70
CA LEU A 61 9.01 23.83 -10.66
C LEU A 61 8.69 22.37 -11.03
N GLU A 62 9.48 21.78 -11.93
CA GLU A 62 9.37 20.43 -12.45
C GLU A 62 9.69 19.37 -11.38
N ASN A 63 10.62 19.66 -10.47
CA ASN A 63 10.96 18.79 -9.35
C ASN A 63 10.06 19.01 -8.12
N LEU A 64 9.11 19.93 -8.16
CA LEU A 64 8.20 20.21 -7.05
C LEU A 64 6.78 19.72 -7.32
N ILE A 65 6.14 19.19 -6.28
CA ILE A 65 4.75 18.72 -6.31
C ILE A 65 4.00 19.09 -5.03
N THR A 66 2.74 19.50 -5.16
CA THR A 66 1.92 19.90 -4.01
C THR A 66 1.36 18.68 -3.29
N VAL A 67 1.63 18.59 -1.99
CA VAL A 67 1.09 17.54 -1.11
C VAL A 67 0.55 18.15 0.19
N CYS A 68 -0.47 17.54 0.78
CA CYS A 68 -0.89 17.89 2.14
C CYS A 68 0.07 17.28 3.17
N ARG A 69 0.15 17.87 4.37
CA ARG A 69 1.06 17.42 5.43
C ARG A 69 0.91 15.91 5.78
N PRO A 70 -0.29 15.32 5.90
CA PRO A 70 -0.44 13.86 6.08
C PRO A 70 0.19 13.04 4.95
N CYS A 71 -0.12 13.38 3.69
CA CYS A 71 0.44 12.71 2.51
C CYS A 71 1.95 12.90 2.39
N HIS A 72 2.49 14.01 2.88
CA HIS A 72 3.94 14.23 2.95
C HIS A 72 4.60 13.25 3.94
N GLY A 73 3.95 12.97 5.07
CA GLY A 73 4.35 11.92 6.01
C GLY A 73 4.36 10.52 5.41
N VAL A 74 3.40 10.21 4.53
CA VAL A 74 3.39 8.95 3.76
C VAL A 74 4.61 8.83 2.84
N ILE A 75 5.06 9.93 2.25
CA ILE A 75 6.25 9.93 1.39
C ILE A 75 7.53 9.78 2.24
N HIS A 76 7.57 10.41 3.41
CA HIS A 76 8.69 10.35 4.36
C HIS A 76 8.37 9.46 5.58
N GLN A 77 8.09 8.18 5.34
CA GLN A 77 7.66 7.24 6.39
C GLN A 77 8.61 7.16 7.60
N SER A 78 9.92 7.37 7.39
CA SER A 78 10.92 7.34 8.45
C SER A 78 11.14 8.67 9.18
N ASN A 79 10.43 9.74 8.79
CA ASN A 79 10.57 11.05 9.41
C ASN A 79 9.51 11.25 10.48
N SER A 80 9.94 11.24 11.74
CA SER A 80 9.07 11.37 12.91
C SER A 80 8.35 12.72 13.01
N SER A 81 8.76 13.73 12.24
CA SER A 81 8.09 15.04 12.18
C SER A 81 6.65 14.97 11.61
N PHE A 82 6.27 13.82 11.06
CA PHE A 82 4.94 13.57 10.52
C PHE A 82 4.17 12.48 11.26
N ASP A 83 4.73 11.88 12.31
CA ASP A 83 4.05 10.82 13.07
C ASP A 83 2.74 11.33 13.70
N ASP A 84 2.62 12.64 13.93
CA ASP A 84 1.41 13.29 14.46
C ASP A 84 0.24 13.36 13.47
N VAL A 85 0.51 13.23 12.16
CA VAL A 85 -0.49 13.49 11.10
C VAL A 85 -0.52 12.42 10.01
N ARG A 86 0.40 11.45 10.00
CA ARG A 86 0.52 10.46 8.92
C ARG A 86 -0.75 9.59 8.81
N ASP A 87 -1.36 9.26 9.93
CA ASP A 87 -2.52 8.36 9.96
C ASP A 87 -3.79 9.00 9.37
N ASP A 88 -3.84 10.34 9.36
CA ASP A 88 -4.90 11.13 8.68
C ASP A 88 -4.80 11.13 7.15
N ALA A 89 -3.74 10.56 6.58
CA ALA A 89 -3.58 10.43 5.14
C ALA A 89 -4.59 9.43 4.60
N ALA A 90 -5.19 9.74 3.44
CA ALA A 90 -6.01 8.77 2.73
C ALA A 90 -5.20 7.49 2.45
N LEU A 91 -5.81 6.33 2.68
CA LEU A 91 -5.20 5.01 2.46
C LEU A 91 -4.67 4.87 1.03
N PHE A 92 -5.54 5.16 0.06
CA PHE A 92 -5.22 5.08 -1.35
C PHE A 92 -4.85 6.46 -1.92
N PRO A 93 -3.81 6.54 -2.77
CA PRO A 93 -3.64 7.69 -3.65
C PRO A 93 -4.81 7.74 -4.64
N ARG A 94 -5.20 8.91 -5.13
CA ARG A 94 -6.23 9.02 -6.18
C ARG A 94 -5.82 8.29 -7.47
N PRO A 95 -6.76 7.91 -8.34
CA PRO A 95 -6.44 7.18 -9.57
C PRO A 95 -5.58 7.97 -10.56
N ASP A 96 -5.62 9.30 -10.45
CA ASP A 96 -4.89 10.28 -11.26
C ASP A 96 -3.66 10.86 -10.54
N ALA A 97 -3.30 10.32 -9.38
CA ALA A 97 -2.10 10.74 -8.65
C ALA A 97 -0.83 10.46 -9.49
N PRO A 98 0.10 11.42 -9.63
CA PRO A 98 1.36 11.19 -10.34
C PRO A 98 2.24 10.15 -9.65
N ASP A 99 2.96 9.33 -10.43
CA ASP A 99 3.82 8.23 -9.95
C ASP A 99 4.73 8.58 -8.75
N PRO A 100 5.38 9.76 -8.68
CA PRO A 100 6.22 10.11 -7.53
C PRO A 100 5.50 10.05 -6.18
N VAL A 101 4.21 10.38 -6.17
CA VAL A 101 3.38 10.50 -4.95
C VAL A 101 2.25 9.47 -4.89
N ALA A 102 2.07 8.65 -5.91
CA ALA A 102 1.04 7.60 -6.02
C ALA A 102 1.38 6.36 -5.16
N ARG A 103 1.64 6.57 -3.88
CA ARG A 103 2.06 5.51 -2.93
C ARG A 103 0.96 5.23 -1.91
N MET A 104 0.86 3.98 -1.49
CA MET A 104 -0.01 3.54 -0.39
C MET A 104 0.38 4.20 0.93
N ARG A 105 -0.57 4.35 1.87
CA ARG A 105 -0.30 4.95 3.19
C ARG A 105 0.80 4.18 3.92
N GLU A 106 0.65 2.87 4.00
CA GLU A 106 1.70 1.94 4.41
C GLU A 106 2.06 0.96 3.28
N PRO A 107 3.28 0.39 3.26
CA PRO A 107 3.64 -0.63 2.28
C PRO A 107 2.72 -1.86 2.31
N SER A 108 2.23 -2.25 3.49
CA SER A 108 1.28 -3.33 3.73
C SER A 108 -0.08 -3.10 3.09
N ASP A 109 -0.50 -1.84 2.92
CA ASP A 109 -1.82 -1.52 2.38
C ASP A 109 -1.94 -1.90 0.90
N GLY A 110 -0.83 -2.08 0.18
CA GLY A 110 -0.82 -2.61 -1.19
C GLY A 110 -1.17 -4.11 -1.29
N CYS A 111 -1.32 -4.78 -0.14
CA CYS A 111 -1.60 -6.20 -0.07
C CYS A 111 -3.04 -6.47 0.38
N CYS A 112 -3.68 -7.43 -0.26
CA CYS A 112 -4.99 -7.92 0.17
C CYS A 112 -4.85 -8.74 1.46
N SER A 113 -5.43 -8.28 2.57
CA SER A 113 -5.45 -8.94 3.88
C SER A 113 -6.10 -10.32 3.84
N ARG A 114 -7.00 -10.58 2.87
CA ARG A 114 -7.61 -11.91 2.69
C ARG A 114 -6.71 -12.88 1.94
N CYS A 115 -6.25 -12.55 0.73
CA CYS A 115 -5.52 -13.52 -0.11
C CYS A 115 -3.99 -13.37 -0.05
N GLY A 116 -3.48 -12.29 0.52
CA GLY A 116 -2.05 -11.96 0.58
C GLY A 116 -1.43 -11.55 -0.75
N GLY A 117 -2.23 -11.32 -1.79
CA GLY A 117 -1.75 -10.81 -3.09
C GLY A 117 -1.43 -9.32 -3.02
N GLU A 118 -0.44 -8.89 -3.80
CA GLU A 118 -0.09 -7.48 -4.01
C GLU A 118 -0.85 -6.95 -5.23
N PHE A 119 -1.41 -5.75 -5.12
CA PHE A 119 -2.28 -5.17 -6.13
C PHE A 119 -2.00 -3.69 -6.30
N GLU A 120 -2.27 -3.19 -7.50
CA GLU A 120 -2.34 -1.75 -7.75
C GLU A 120 -3.42 -1.10 -6.86
N PRO A 121 -3.23 0.14 -6.39
CA PRO A 121 -4.19 0.83 -5.52
C PRO A 121 -5.62 0.84 -6.09
N ALA A 122 -5.74 0.90 -7.42
CA ALA A 122 -7.03 0.92 -8.10
C ALA A 122 -7.80 -0.41 -8.05
N GLU A 123 -7.14 -1.53 -7.72
CA GLU A 123 -7.73 -2.86 -7.57
C GLU A 123 -8.06 -3.22 -6.11
N LEU A 124 -7.87 -2.27 -5.19
CA LEU A 124 -8.04 -2.45 -3.75
C LEU A 124 -9.22 -1.62 -3.21
N VAL A 125 -9.75 -2.11 -2.09
CA VAL A 125 -10.81 -1.52 -1.27
C VAL A 125 -10.39 -1.70 0.19
N ALA A 126 -10.58 -0.70 1.03
CA ALA A 126 -10.36 -0.77 2.46
C ALA A 126 -11.69 -0.96 3.20
N TRP A 127 -11.70 -1.81 4.21
CA TRP A 127 -12.75 -1.94 5.20
C TRP A 127 -12.31 -1.20 6.46
N MET A 128 -12.98 -0.09 6.81
CA MET A 128 -12.55 0.84 7.87
C MET A 128 -13.09 0.45 9.26
N ASP A 129 -14.25 -0.18 9.34
CA ASP A 129 -14.92 -0.48 10.61
C ASP A 129 -14.87 -1.98 10.92
N VAL A 130 -13.65 -2.51 11.02
CA VAL A 130 -13.43 -3.94 11.24
C VAL A 130 -13.76 -4.27 12.70
N PRO A 131 -14.69 -5.21 12.98
CA PRO A 131 -15.00 -5.60 14.35
C PRO A 131 -13.75 -6.12 15.06
N SER A 132 -13.48 -5.60 16.26
CA SER A 132 -12.38 -6.11 17.07
C SER A 132 -12.65 -7.56 17.48
N THR A 133 -11.65 -8.42 17.35
CA THR A 133 -11.71 -9.84 17.77
C THR A 133 -11.59 -10.00 19.30
N ALA A 134 -11.87 -8.95 20.07
CA ALA A 134 -11.71 -8.90 21.53
C ALA A 134 -12.79 -9.76 22.23
N GLY A 135 -12.63 -11.08 22.16
CA GLY A 135 -13.54 -12.06 22.75
C GLY A 135 -12.87 -13.31 23.33
N THR A 136 -11.53 -13.42 23.29
CA THR A 136 -10.82 -14.52 23.95
C THR A 136 -9.56 -14.01 24.63
N ASN A 137 -9.47 -14.23 25.95
CA ASN A 137 -8.34 -13.92 26.83
C ASN A 137 -6.97 -14.01 26.13
N SER A 138 -6.39 -12.87 25.78
CA SER A 138 -5.02 -12.78 25.27
C SER A 138 -4.35 -11.54 25.84
N THR A 139 -3.24 -11.77 26.55
CA THR A 139 -2.35 -10.76 27.14
C THR A 139 -1.40 -10.14 26.11
N ALA A 140 -1.67 -10.30 24.81
CA ALA A 140 -0.93 -9.61 23.76
C ALA A 140 -1.59 -8.25 23.49
N ARG A 141 -0.78 -7.19 23.41
CA ARG A 141 -1.15 -5.95 22.70
C ARG A 141 -1.46 -6.32 21.24
N GLU A 142 -2.66 -6.81 20.97
CA GLU A 142 -3.22 -6.80 19.62
C GLU A 142 -3.45 -5.34 19.27
N SER A 143 -2.50 -4.79 18.50
CA SER A 143 -2.73 -3.57 17.72
C SER A 143 -4.08 -3.74 17.03
N SER A 144 -5.09 -2.96 17.44
CA SER A 144 -6.33 -2.88 16.68
C SER A 144 -5.94 -2.53 15.25
N VAL A 145 -6.31 -3.39 14.32
CA VAL A 145 -6.08 -3.10 12.91
C VAL A 145 -7.20 -2.15 12.52
N ASP A 146 -6.86 -0.86 12.35
CA ASP A 146 -7.85 0.20 12.09
C ASP A 146 -8.52 0.07 10.72
N HIS A 147 -7.96 -0.74 9.82
CA HIS A 147 -8.56 -1.04 8.51
C HIS A 147 -7.98 -2.33 7.90
N LEU A 148 -8.76 -3.00 7.05
CA LEU A 148 -8.27 -4.12 6.23
C LEU A 148 -8.36 -3.80 4.74
N THR A 149 -7.28 -4.04 4.00
CA THR A 149 -7.27 -3.83 2.55
C THR A 149 -7.62 -5.13 1.82
N LEU A 150 -8.53 -5.08 0.86
CA LEU A 150 -9.06 -6.22 0.12
C LEU A 150 -8.99 -5.95 -1.38
N CYS A 151 -8.49 -6.90 -2.15
CA CYS A 151 -8.66 -6.84 -3.61
C CYS A 151 -10.13 -6.97 -3.97
N LYS A 152 -10.56 -6.36 -5.08
CA LYS A 152 -11.98 -6.33 -5.48
C LYS A 152 -12.70 -7.69 -5.45
N PRO A 153 -12.10 -8.82 -5.92
CA PRO A 153 -12.72 -10.14 -5.77
C PRO A 153 -12.94 -10.55 -4.31
N CYS A 154 -11.91 -10.38 -3.46
CA CYS A 154 -12.01 -10.69 -2.03
C CYS A 154 -13.01 -9.77 -1.32
N ALA A 155 -13.04 -8.48 -1.65
CA ALA A 155 -14.01 -7.53 -1.11
C ALA A 155 -15.45 -7.96 -1.46
N GLY A 156 -15.71 -8.32 -2.73
CA GLY A 156 -17.01 -8.83 -3.15
C GLY A 156 -17.41 -10.13 -2.45
N PHE A 157 -16.46 -11.02 -2.19
CA PHE A 157 -16.71 -12.25 -1.45
C PHE A 157 -17.01 -11.98 0.04
N VAL A 158 -16.20 -11.15 0.69
CA VAL A 158 -16.37 -10.76 2.10
C VAL A 158 -17.71 -10.05 2.31
N LEU A 159 -18.05 -9.08 1.46
CA LEU A 159 -19.31 -8.34 1.50
C LEU A 159 -20.56 -9.24 1.45
N GLU A 160 -20.48 -10.40 0.79
CA GLU A 160 -21.61 -11.34 0.68
C GLU A 160 -21.67 -12.34 1.84
N HIS A 161 -20.54 -12.64 2.49
CA HIS A 161 -20.44 -13.76 3.43
C HIS A 161 -20.12 -13.34 4.87
N VAL A 162 -19.72 -12.08 5.10
CA VAL A 162 -19.36 -11.55 6.41
C VAL A 162 -20.39 -10.48 6.78
N PRO A 163 -21.38 -10.79 7.64
CA PRO A 163 -22.47 -9.87 7.98
C PRO A 163 -22.02 -8.52 8.57
N ALA A 164 -20.83 -8.49 9.17
CA ALA A 164 -20.27 -7.26 9.74
C ALA A 164 -19.64 -6.33 8.68
N CYS A 165 -19.44 -6.81 7.45
CA CYS A 165 -18.92 -6.01 6.35
C CYS A 165 -20.12 -5.57 5.49
N ASP A 166 -20.48 -4.30 5.59
CA ASP A 166 -21.50 -3.69 4.73
C ASP A 166 -20.86 -2.84 3.63
N ARG A 167 -21.69 -2.25 2.76
CA ARG A 167 -21.19 -1.41 1.66
C ARG A 167 -20.63 -0.07 2.12
N ASP A 168 -21.13 0.46 3.23
CA ASP A 168 -20.84 1.83 3.68
C ASP A 168 -19.50 1.87 4.44
N SER A 169 -19.11 0.76 5.06
CA SER A 169 -17.81 0.53 5.70
C SER A 169 -16.66 0.26 4.72
N LEU A 170 -16.97 0.10 3.42
CA LEU A 170 -15.98 -0.07 2.36
C LEU A 170 -15.62 1.28 1.72
N THR A 171 -14.33 1.59 1.65
CA THR A 171 -13.77 2.76 0.97
C THR A 171 -12.83 2.30 -0.14
N GLY A 172 -12.94 2.83 -1.36
CA GLY A 172 -12.14 2.38 -2.50
C GLY A 172 -11.54 3.50 -3.32
N ASN A 173 -10.58 3.15 -4.18
CA ASN A 173 -9.93 4.08 -5.11
C ASN A 173 -10.69 4.23 -6.46
N HIS A 174 -12.01 4.05 -6.46
CA HIS A 174 -12.97 4.40 -7.53
C HIS A 174 -12.74 4.00 -9.02
N ARG A 175 -11.95 2.97 -9.38
CA ARG A 175 -12.01 2.42 -10.78
C ARG A 175 -13.15 1.44 -11.05
N VAL A 176 -13.66 0.78 -10.02
CA VAL A 176 -14.87 -0.06 -10.07
C VAL A 176 -15.73 0.40 -8.90
N PRO A 177 -16.98 0.80 -9.11
CA PRO A 177 -17.81 1.27 -8.02
C PRO A 177 -18.11 0.13 -7.04
N ILE A 178 -18.21 0.46 -5.75
CA ILE A 178 -18.35 -0.54 -4.67
C ILE A 178 -19.56 -1.45 -4.88
N HIS A 179 -20.63 -0.96 -5.51
CA HIS A 179 -21.82 -1.76 -5.81
C HIS A 179 -21.59 -2.89 -6.82
N GLU A 180 -20.52 -2.83 -7.63
CA GLU A 180 -20.16 -3.87 -8.60
C GLU A 180 -19.28 -4.98 -8.00
N LEU A 181 -18.82 -4.85 -6.75
CA LEU A 181 -17.91 -5.83 -6.12
C LEU A 181 -18.51 -7.24 -6.09
N SER A 182 -19.82 -7.36 -5.85
CA SER A 182 -20.51 -8.65 -5.82
C SER A 182 -20.34 -9.45 -7.12
N ALA A 183 -20.19 -8.79 -8.28
CA ALA A 183 -19.97 -9.48 -9.55
C ALA A 183 -18.61 -10.18 -9.61
N ARG A 184 -17.59 -9.64 -8.93
CA ARG A 184 -16.20 -10.16 -8.94
C ARG A 184 -15.94 -11.20 -7.86
N ARG A 185 -16.90 -11.46 -6.97
CA ARG A 185 -16.74 -12.40 -5.85
C ARG A 185 -16.32 -13.81 -6.27
N LEU A 186 -16.68 -14.22 -7.49
CA LEU A 186 -16.39 -15.57 -7.99
C LEU A 186 -14.89 -15.75 -8.30
N ASP A 187 -14.19 -14.65 -8.58
CA ASP A 187 -12.76 -14.62 -8.86
C ASP A 187 -11.91 -14.63 -7.57
N ALA A 188 -12.57 -14.54 -6.40
CA ALA A 188 -11.88 -14.61 -5.13
C ALA A 188 -11.22 -15.98 -4.95
N PRO A 189 -9.95 -16.04 -4.49
CA PRO A 189 -9.30 -17.30 -4.16
C PRO A 189 -10.12 -18.10 -3.16
N VAL A 190 -10.15 -19.42 -3.37
CA VAL A 190 -10.92 -20.37 -2.55
C VAL A 190 -10.55 -20.22 -1.07
N ARG A 191 -9.25 -20.25 -0.77
CA ARG A 191 -8.72 -20.08 0.59
C ARG A 191 -8.16 -18.68 0.80
N PRO A 192 -8.31 -18.14 2.02
CA PRO A 192 -7.52 -17.00 2.44
C PRO A 192 -6.03 -17.36 2.58
N SER A 193 -5.20 -16.34 2.77
CA SER A 193 -3.83 -16.47 3.25
C SER A 193 -3.82 -17.14 4.62
N VAL A 194 -2.75 -17.87 4.93
CA VAL A 194 -2.52 -18.45 6.27
C VAL A 194 -2.38 -17.35 7.33
N PHE A 195 -2.01 -16.14 6.91
CA PHE A 195 -1.88 -14.96 7.77
C PHE A 195 -3.10 -14.03 7.70
N ALA A 196 -4.19 -14.46 7.06
CA ALA A 196 -5.37 -13.63 6.96
C ALA A 196 -6.00 -13.40 8.35
N PRO A 197 -6.34 -12.15 8.71
CA PRO A 197 -7.05 -11.85 9.93
C PRO A 197 -8.40 -12.58 10.00
N SER A 198 -8.84 -12.94 11.20
CA SER A 198 -10.10 -13.68 11.43
C SER A 198 -11.31 -13.10 10.68
N PRO A 199 -11.54 -11.77 10.65
CA PRO A 199 -12.69 -11.18 9.95
C PRO A 199 -12.77 -11.49 8.45
N VAL A 200 -11.63 -11.81 7.82
CA VAL A 200 -11.54 -12.06 6.38
C VAL A 200 -11.06 -13.48 6.04
N ALA A 201 -10.89 -14.34 7.06
CA ALA A 201 -10.45 -15.73 6.92
C ALA A 201 -11.55 -16.68 6.41
N VAL A 202 -12.65 -16.15 5.87
CA VAL A 202 -13.75 -16.94 5.29
C VAL A 202 -13.31 -17.66 4.00
N ARG A 203 -13.63 -18.95 3.93
CA ARG A 203 -13.34 -19.84 2.79
C ARG A 203 -14.52 -19.89 1.83
N ARG A 204 -14.24 -19.89 0.53
CA ARG A 204 -15.23 -20.16 -0.53
C ARG A 204 -15.22 -21.66 -0.85
N GLU A 205 -16.36 -22.21 -1.27
CA GLU A 205 -16.41 -23.57 -1.83
C GLU A 205 -15.77 -23.64 -3.23
N PRO A 206 -14.93 -24.66 -3.52
CA PRO A 206 -14.43 -24.93 -4.87
C PRO A 206 -15.57 -25.30 -5.84
N ARG A 207 -15.63 -24.65 -7.00
CA ARG A 207 -16.67 -24.89 -8.03
C ARG A 207 -16.24 -25.87 -9.11
N GLY A 208 -14.94 -25.93 -9.39
CA GLY A 208 -14.37 -26.70 -10.48
C GLY A 208 -13.40 -27.78 -10.03
N PRO A 209 -13.12 -28.79 -10.89
CA PRO A 209 -12.12 -29.81 -10.61
C PRO A 209 -10.72 -29.22 -10.38
N ARG A 210 -10.36 -28.16 -11.12
CA ARG A 210 -9.07 -27.45 -10.93
C ARG A 210 -8.96 -26.83 -9.53
N GLU A 211 -10.00 -26.14 -9.08
CA GLU A 211 -10.03 -25.52 -7.75
C GLU A 211 -9.95 -26.58 -6.64
N ARG A 212 -10.66 -27.71 -6.79
CA ARG A 212 -10.58 -28.84 -5.84
C ARG A 212 -9.16 -29.41 -5.76
N VAL A 213 -8.53 -29.69 -6.90
CA VAL A 213 -7.15 -30.21 -6.92
C VAL A 213 -6.19 -29.24 -6.23
N VAL A 214 -6.27 -27.94 -6.50
CA VAL A 214 -5.40 -26.96 -5.83
C VAL A 214 -5.69 -26.91 -4.33
N ASP A 215 -6.96 -26.95 -3.92
CA ASP A 215 -7.38 -26.83 -2.53
C ASP A 215 -7.02 -28.06 -1.66
N ASP A 216 -7.22 -29.26 -2.21
CA ASP A 216 -7.05 -30.55 -1.53
C ASP A 216 -5.59 -31.02 -1.50
N THR A 217 -4.69 -30.38 -2.26
CA THR A 217 -3.28 -30.76 -2.36
C THR A 217 -2.34 -29.69 -1.81
N PRO A 218 -1.07 -30.05 -1.49
CA PRO A 218 -0.05 -29.07 -1.12
C PRO A 218 0.25 -28.01 -2.19
N LEU A 219 -0.24 -28.16 -3.44
CA LEU A 219 -0.11 -27.15 -4.50
C LEU A 219 -0.67 -25.77 -4.07
N ARG A 220 -1.63 -25.74 -3.14
CA ARG A 220 -2.12 -24.50 -2.53
C ARG A 220 -1.02 -23.61 -1.95
N PHE A 221 0.04 -24.19 -1.39
CA PHE A 221 1.14 -23.42 -0.78
C PHE A 221 2.05 -22.76 -1.82
N LEU A 222 2.07 -23.31 -3.04
CA LEU A 222 2.79 -22.73 -4.17
C LEU A 222 1.98 -21.66 -4.91
N LEU A 223 0.66 -21.82 -4.96
CA LEU A 223 -0.21 -21.01 -5.81
C LEU A 223 -0.92 -19.86 -5.09
N ASN A 224 -1.06 -19.93 -3.75
CA ASN A 224 -1.96 -19.02 -3.02
C ASN A 224 -1.25 -17.96 -2.15
N HIS A 225 0.08 -18.00 -1.99
CA HIS A 225 0.81 -17.01 -1.17
C HIS A 225 2.25 -16.77 -1.64
N ARG A 226 2.68 -15.50 -1.76
CA ARG A 226 4.02 -15.14 -2.23
C ARG A 226 5.13 -15.63 -1.28
N GLY A 227 5.02 -15.37 0.02
CA GLY A 227 6.04 -15.79 1.00
C GLY A 227 6.12 -17.31 1.16
N MET A 228 4.99 -18.00 1.03
CA MET A 228 4.92 -19.46 1.18
C MET A 228 5.37 -20.13 -0.10
N ARG A 229 5.12 -19.52 -1.27
CA ARG A 229 5.68 -19.93 -2.56
C ARG A 229 7.20 -19.91 -2.51
N TRP A 230 7.84 -18.83 -2.04
CA TRP A 230 9.30 -18.78 -1.92
C TRP A 230 9.86 -19.81 -0.93
N LEU A 231 9.26 -19.94 0.26
CA LEU A 231 9.66 -20.98 1.22
C LEU A 231 9.51 -22.39 0.65
N THR A 232 8.41 -22.66 -0.06
CA THR A 232 8.17 -23.97 -0.67
C THR A 232 9.13 -24.23 -1.83
N LEU A 233 9.43 -23.22 -2.67
CA LEU A 233 10.41 -23.32 -3.74
C LEU A 233 11.83 -23.54 -3.18
N LEU A 234 12.20 -22.86 -2.09
CA LEU A 234 13.48 -23.08 -1.40
C LEU A 234 13.56 -24.50 -0.82
N ALA A 235 12.49 -24.98 -0.17
CA ALA A 235 12.44 -26.34 0.35
C ALA A 235 12.54 -27.40 -0.76
N ILE A 236 11.80 -27.23 -1.86
CA ILE A 236 11.89 -28.10 -3.04
C ILE A 236 13.30 -28.05 -3.62
N GLY A 237 13.87 -26.85 -3.80
CA GLY A 237 15.23 -26.67 -4.31
C GLY A 237 16.28 -27.33 -3.42
N TYR A 238 16.15 -27.22 -2.11
CA TYR A 238 17.02 -27.88 -1.13
C TYR A 238 16.94 -29.41 -1.24
N VAL A 239 15.73 -29.98 -1.32
CA VAL A 239 15.54 -31.43 -1.49
C VAL A 239 16.13 -31.92 -2.80
N VAL A 240 15.91 -31.20 -3.91
CA VAL A 240 16.48 -31.55 -5.22
C VAL A 240 18.01 -31.49 -5.19
N LEU A 241 18.59 -30.43 -4.60
CA LEU A 241 20.04 -30.29 -4.45
C LEU A 241 20.64 -31.44 -3.62
N PHE A 242 19.99 -31.78 -2.51
CA PHE A 242 20.41 -32.87 -1.64
C PHE A 242 20.39 -34.23 -2.37
N LEU A 243 19.34 -34.51 -3.15
CA LEU A 243 19.26 -35.74 -3.96
C LEU A 243 20.32 -35.80 -5.05
N LEU A 244 20.62 -34.67 -5.72
CA LEU A 244 21.68 -34.59 -6.73
C LEU A 244 23.06 -34.81 -6.11
N MET A 245 23.36 -34.17 -4.97
CA MET A 245 24.63 -34.36 -4.25
C MET A 245 24.76 -35.78 -3.68
N GLY A 246 23.68 -36.37 -3.18
CA GLY A 246 23.68 -37.76 -2.70
C GLY A 246 23.82 -38.80 -3.82
N SER A 247 23.49 -38.46 -5.06
CA SER A 247 23.71 -39.32 -6.24
C SER A 247 25.13 -39.23 -6.80
N MET A 248 25.92 -38.22 -6.41
CA MET A 248 27.35 -38.12 -6.67
C MET A 248 28.12 -38.81 -5.52
N GLY A 249 28.10 -40.14 -5.49
CA GLY A 249 28.89 -40.93 -4.53
C GLY A 249 30.39 -40.65 -4.64
N PRO A 250 31.19 -40.96 -3.60
CA PRO A 250 32.62 -40.70 -3.60
C PRO A 250 33.31 -41.49 -4.73
N VAL A 251 34.07 -40.78 -5.56
CA VAL A 251 34.96 -41.34 -6.60
C VAL A 251 36.15 -42.04 -5.95
#